data_AF-A0A0G0HAP5-F1
#
_entry.id   AF-A0A0G0HAP5-F1
#
_cell.length_a   1.000
_cell.length_b   1.000
_cell.length_c   1.000
_cell.angle_alpha   90.00
_cell.angle_beta   90.00
_cell.angle_gamma   90.00
#
_symmetry.space_group_name_H-M   'P 1'
#
loop_
_entity.id
_entity.type
_entity.pdbx_description
1 polymer ?
#
loop_
_entity_poly.entity_id
_entity_poly.type
_entity_poly.pdbx_seq_one_letter_code
_entity_poly.pdbx_strand_id
1 'polypeptide(L)'
;MNQLREDKRGIWGDALVNFKDGGKIKIKEIVREKIKGEVLTLNENTGAVEYKNIIGWFNNGTIKNKADWINIQAEGLGQKNDEKNGVVSITLTPTHKLLTKRGWLEAYLLSLDDYLVGSYMSLQGEMKDILYAIATGDSHLYANSKNSKNTASLILNDSKNPEYVKWKIDKLSRVLTFHQSSLGMKSEYTHDLKLLKDEVSKFQIASSRSPLPFLEQHFSLLGLAILIMDDGHLDKQGSYILSFGRLAKHKGVLGITSWLFNKWGYENSMNKEGSLRFYKKASRKIAAEICYFVPKCMEYKLPEDLRNKYKEFDLNFSFKLLPKYIKIKLIRIASDRQMNKMRGKYSLQIERSRNYMVGNHSKGVIVKDSN
;
A
#
# COMPACT_ATOMS: atom_id res chain seq x y z
N MET A 1 35.22 34.56 -18.21
CA MET A 1 35.03 33.21 -18.75
C MET A 1 33.62 32.73 -18.43
N ASN A 2 32.65 33.06 -19.28
CA ASN A 2 31.28 32.52 -19.22
C ASN A 2 31.12 31.56 -20.40
N GLN A 3 31.55 30.30 -20.22
CA GLN A 3 31.07 29.21 -21.06
C GLN A 3 29.88 28.60 -20.34
N LEU A 4 28.72 28.77 -20.97
CA LEU A 4 27.47 28.08 -20.67
C LEU A 4 27.77 26.63 -20.28
N ARG A 5 27.43 26.25 -19.04
CA ARG A 5 27.35 24.85 -18.62
C ARG A 5 26.23 24.23 -19.46
N GLU A 6 26.57 23.73 -20.65
CA GLU A 6 25.71 22.85 -21.44
C GLU A 6 25.14 21.80 -20.50
N ASP A 7 23.82 21.75 -20.37
CA ASP A 7 23.20 20.89 -19.38
C ASP A 7 23.44 19.41 -19.76
N LYS A 8 24.44 18.80 -19.11
CA LYS A 8 24.87 17.42 -19.38
C LYS A 8 23.85 16.38 -18.91
N ARG A 9 22.72 16.80 -18.34
CA ARG A 9 21.69 15.93 -17.77
C ARG A 9 21.04 15.06 -18.84
N GLY A 10 20.79 13.80 -18.51
CA GLY A 10 20.04 12.91 -19.38
C GLY A 10 19.74 11.57 -18.76
N ILE A 11 18.74 10.92 -19.32
CA ILE A 11 18.27 9.60 -18.94
C ILE A 11 18.57 8.63 -20.08
N TRP A 12 18.90 7.39 -19.72
CA TRP A 12 19.20 6.34 -20.67
C TRP A 12 17.97 6.02 -21.53
N GLY A 13 18.16 5.92 -22.85
CA GLY A 13 17.07 5.86 -23.81
C GLY A 13 16.06 4.71 -23.67
N ASP A 14 16.46 3.60 -23.06
CA ASP A 14 15.59 2.45 -22.81
C ASP A 14 14.80 2.55 -21.49
N ALA A 15 15.00 3.62 -20.70
CA ALA A 15 14.15 3.87 -19.54
C ALA A 15 12.70 4.09 -19.96
N LEU A 16 11.77 3.51 -19.21
CA LEU A 16 10.33 3.56 -19.50
C LEU A 16 9.67 4.71 -18.74
N VAL A 17 8.79 5.41 -19.45
CA VAL A 17 7.88 6.41 -18.89
C VAL A 17 6.46 5.85 -18.97
N ASN A 18 5.73 5.96 -17.86
CA ASN A 18 4.36 5.49 -17.75
C ASN A 18 3.38 6.60 -18.13
N PHE A 19 2.48 6.31 -19.07
CA PHE A 19 1.42 7.19 -19.49
C PHE A 19 0.11 6.88 -18.74
N LYS A 20 -0.79 7.86 -18.71
CA LYS A 20 -2.11 7.76 -18.05
C LYS A 20 -3.01 6.65 -18.61
N ASP A 21 -2.90 6.37 -19.90
CA ASP A 21 -3.62 5.31 -20.60
C ASP A 21 -3.10 3.89 -20.28
N GLY A 22 -2.06 3.78 -19.44
CA GLY A 22 -1.40 2.52 -19.10
C GLY A 22 -0.26 2.14 -20.03
N GLY A 23 -0.02 2.92 -21.09
CA GLY A 23 1.10 2.76 -22.01
C GLY A 23 2.46 2.93 -21.33
N LYS A 24 3.44 2.15 -21.76
CA LYS A 24 4.83 2.20 -21.28
C LYS A 24 5.75 2.37 -22.47
N ILE A 25 6.32 3.56 -22.62
CA ILE A 25 7.11 3.89 -23.80
C ILE A 25 8.52 4.26 -23.38
N LYS A 26 9.50 3.84 -24.17
CA LYS A 26 10.91 4.16 -23.94
C LYS A 26 11.14 5.64 -24.18
N ILE A 27 11.87 6.32 -23.30
CA ILE A 27 12.08 7.77 -23.41
C ILE A 27 12.72 8.18 -24.74
N LYS A 28 13.59 7.35 -25.32
CA LYS A 28 14.15 7.62 -26.66
C LYS A 28 13.09 7.71 -27.76
N GLU A 29 12.05 6.90 -27.67
CA GLU A 29 10.98 6.78 -28.66
C GLU A 29 10.02 7.95 -28.49
N ILE A 30 9.66 8.25 -27.24
CA ILE A 30 8.91 9.46 -26.87
C ILE A 30 9.59 10.70 -27.45
N VAL A 31 10.90 10.84 -27.28
CA VAL A 31 11.65 12.00 -27.80
C VAL A 31 11.77 11.98 -29.32
N ARG A 32 12.10 10.84 -29.92
CA ARG A 32 12.28 10.71 -31.38
C ARG A 32 11.00 11.03 -32.15
N GLU A 33 9.87 10.52 -31.67
CA GLU A 33 8.58 10.62 -32.34
C GLU A 33 7.72 11.76 -31.79
N LYS A 34 8.24 12.50 -30.80
CA LYS A 34 7.55 13.61 -30.10
C LYS A 34 6.17 13.17 -29.61
N ILE A 35 6.12 11.99 -28.99
CA ILE A 35 4.88 11.40 -28.49
C ILE A 35 4.29 12.30 -27.42
N LYS A 36 3.04 12.72 -27.62
CA LYS A 36 2.25 13.50 -26.68
C LYS A 36 1.50 12.58 -25.72
N GLY A 37 1.21 13.09 -24.54
CA GLY A 37 0.39 12.39 -23.55
C GLY A 37 0.69 12.87 -22.15
N GLU A 38 -0.12 12.38 -21.21
CA GLU A 38 0.04 12.68 -19.80
C GLU A 38 0.90 11.62 -19.11
N VAL A 39 1.93 12.05 -18.39
CA VAL A 39 2.84 11.19 -17.63
C VAL A 39 2.76 11.49 -16.14
N LEU A 40 3.21 10.52 -15.34
CA LEU A 40 3.23 10.66 -13.89
C LEU A 40 4.24 11.71 -13.42
N THR A 41 3.79 12.58 -12.52
CA THR A 41 4.55 13.63 -11.86
C THR A 41 4.24 13.63 -10.37
N LEU A 42 5.06 14.32 -9.59
CA LEU A 42 4.80 14.60 -8.19
C LEU A 42 4.59 16.11 -8.00
N ASN A 43 3.43 16.49 -7.48
CA ASN A 43 3.20 17.83 -6.98
C ASN A 43 3.94 17.97 -5.63
N GLU A 44 5.07 18.66 -5.64
CA GLU A 44 5.94 18.80 -4.46
C GLU A 44 5.26 19.58 -3.31
N ASN A 45 4.26 20.42 -3.61
CA ASN A 45 3.53 21.19 -2.60
C ASN A 45 2.49 20.34 -1.87
N THR A 46 1.77 19.48 -2.59
CA THR A 46 0.69 18.66 -2.03
C THR A 46 1.14 17.25 -1.68
N GLY A 47 2.29 16.82 -2.20
CA GLY A 47 2.74 15.43 -2.17
C GLY A 47 1.90 14.49 -3.04
N ALA A 48 1.00 15.01 -3.88
CA ALA A 48 0.14 14.18 -4.73
C ALA A 48 0.88 13.71 -5.99
N VAL A 49 0.66 12.45 -6.37
CA VAL A 49 1.07 11.96 -7.69
C VAL A 49 -0.02 12.31 -8.70
N GLU A 50 0.36 12.98 -9.78
CA GLU A 50 -0.57 13.57 -10.76
C GLU A 50 -0.11 13.27 -12.19
N TYR A 51 -1.07 13.24 -13.12
CA TYR A 51 -0.79 13.17 -14.56
C TYR A 51 -0.69 14.57 -15.16
N LYS A 52 0.37 14.81 -15.94
CA LYS A 52 0.61 16.11 -16.63
C LYS A 52 1.15 15.88 -18.03
N ASN A 53 0.83 16.79 -18.96
CA ASN A 53 1.22 16.70 -20.36
C ASN A 53 2.72 16.86 -20.56
N ILE A 54 3.29 16.09 -21.49
CA ILE A 54 4.62 16.38 -22.04
C ILE A 54 4.51 17.60 -22.98
N ILE A 55 5.39 18.59 -22.80
CA ILE A 55 5.44 19.81 -23.62
C ILE A 55 6.78 20.03 -24.32
N GLY A 56 7.83 19.26 -23.96
CA GLY A 56 9.14 19.34 -24.60
C GLY A 56 9.85 18.00 -24.65
N TRP A 57 10.62 17.79 -25.73
CA TRP A 57 11.32 16.54 -26.04
C TRP A 57 12.77 16.85 -26.41
N PHE A 58 13.72 16.38 -25.61
CA PHE A 58 15.11 16.77 -25.76
C PHE A 58 16.01 15.55 -25.94
N ASN A 59 16.76 15.55 -27.04
CA ASN A 59 17.89 14.67 -27.26
C ASN A 59 19.17 15.44 -26.90
N ASN A 60 19.73 15.17 -25.73
CA ASN A 60 20.86 15.91 -25.15
C ASN A 60 22.20 15.35 -25.64
N GLY A 61 22.22 14.74 -26.83
CA GLY A 61 23.39 14.12 -27.44
C GLY A 61 23.71 12.74 -26.86
N THR A 62 24.95 12.31 -27.03
CA THR A 62 25.42 10.99 -26.59
C THR A 62 26.50 11.10 -25.53
N ILE A 63 26.59 10.11 -24.66
CA ILE A 63 27.74 9.97 -23.76
C ILE A 63 28.98 9.43 -24.49
N LYS A 64 30.17 9.77 -23.96
CA LYS A 64 31.45 9.30 -24.52
C LYS A 64 32.03 8.14 -23.71
N ASN A 65 31.87 8.19 -22.38
CA ASN A 65 32.47 7.23 -21.45
C ASN A 65 31.41 6.50 -20.62
N LYS A 66 31.71 5.27 -20.22
CA LYS A 66 30.82 4.45 -19.38
C LYS A 66 30.54 5.06 -18.01
N ALA A 67 31.54 5.73 -17.43
CA ALA A 67 31.39 6.48 -16.18
C ALA A 67 30.38 7.63 -16.27
N ASP A 68 29.97 8.02 -17.47
CA ASP A 68 28.91 9.02 -17.69
C ASP A 68 27.50 8.47 -17.45
N TRP A 69 27.36 7.18 -17.10
CA TRP A 69 26.11 6.57 -16.66
C TRP A 69 26.23 5.98 -15.25
N ILE A 70 25.34 6.43 -14.37
CA ILE A 70 25.09 5.79 -13.07
C ILE A 70 23.80 4.98 -13.17
N ASN A 71 23.89 3.69 -12.84
CA ASN A 71 22.72 2.85 -12.61
C ASN A 71 22.41 2.81 -11.11
N ILE A 72 21.18 3.17 -10.78
CA ILE A 72 20.66 3.14 -9.42
C ILE A 72 19.55 2.09 -9.36
N GLN A 73 19.59 1.25 -8.35
CA GLN A 73 18.53 0.31 -8.04
C GLN A 73 17.99 0.57 -6.64
N ALA A 74 16.67 0.62 -6.54
CA ALA A 74 15.94 0.82 -5.30
C ALA A 74 14.89 -0.28 -5.10
N GLU A 75 14.34 -0.35 -3.89
CA GLU A 75 13.24 -1.26 -3.58
C GLU A 75 12.03 -1.07 -4.49
N GLY A 76 11.58 -2.16 -5.12
CA GLY A 76 10.28 -2.19 -5.79
C GLY A 76 9.15 -2.39 -4.79
N LEU A 77 8.04 -1.70 -5.01
CA LEU A 77 6.80 -1.86 -4.26
C LEU A 77 5.85 -2.75 -5.06
N GLY A 78 5.23 -3.72 -4.40
CA GLY A 78 4.26 -4.65 -5.00
C GLY A 78 4.84 -5.78 -5.86
N GLN A 79 4.14 -6.92 -5.85
CA GLN A 79 4.24 -8.00 -6.82
C GLN A 79 2.87 -8.13 -7.46
N LYS A 80 2.75 -7.81 -8.75
CA LYS A 80 1.87 -8.62 -9.62
C LYS A 80 2.78 -9.63 -10.31
N ASN A 81 2.27 -10.85 -10.48
CA ASN A 81 3.03 -12.08 -10.75
C ASN A 81 3.97 -12.04 -11.98
N ASP A 82 3.93 -10.99 -12.81
CA ASP A 82 4.71 -10.88 -14.05
C ASP A 82 5.93 -9.95 -13.99
N GLU A 83 6.15 -9.24 -12.88
CA GLU A 83 7.27 -8.29 -12.78
C GLU A 83 8.50 -8.93 -12.11
N LYS A 84 9.36 -9.53 -12.95
CA LYS A 84 10.65 -10.08 -12.52
C LYS A 84 11.47 -9.01 -11.80
N ASN A 85 11.82 -9.32 -10.56
CA ASN A 85 12.65 -8.55 -9.62
C ASN A 85 11.95 -7.32 -9.04
N GLY A 86 11.52 -7.41 -7.77
CA GLY A 86 10.95 -6.31 -6.97
C GLY A 86 11.94 -5.17 -6.69
N VAL A 87 12.42 -4.55 -7.76
CA VAL A 87 13.46 -3.53 -7.81
C VAL A 87 13.06 -2.49 -8.85
N VAL A 88 13.15 -1.22 -8.46
CA VAL A 88 13.11 -0.10 -9.41
C VAL A 88 14.52 0.18 -9.86
N SER A 89 14.76 0.24 -11.17
CA SER A 89 16.08 0.48 -11.75
C SER A 89 16.02 1.62 -12.74
N ILE A 90 16.97 2.54 -12.63
CA ILE A 90 17.11 3.66 -13.54
C ILE A 90 18.58 3.88 -13.88
N THR A 91 18.85 4.29 -15.11
CA THR A 91 20.20 4.68 -15.56
C THR A 91 20.14 6.11 -16.09
N LEU A 92 20.99 6.97 -15.54
CA LEU A 92 20.97 8.42 -15.77
C LEU A 92 22.37 9.00 -15.59
N THR A 93 22.60 10.20 -16.13
CA THR A 93 23.90 10.86 -16.05
C THR A 93 24.21 11.29 -14.61
N PRO A 94 25.48 11.31 -14.16
CA PRO A 94 25.86 11.69 -12.80
C PRO A 94 25.20 12.97 -12.25
N THR A 95 25.01 13.98 -13.09
CA THR A 95 24.44 15.29 -12.72
C THR A 95 22.92 15.35 -12.76
N HIS A 96 22.24 14.29 -13.21
CA HIS A 96 20.78 14.27 -13.26
C HIS A 96 20.23 14.14 -11.84
N LYS A 97 19.18 14.92 -11.54
CA LYS A 97 18.67 15.05 -10.18
C LYS A 97 17.51 14.09 -9.94
N LEU A 98 17.55 13.40 -8.80
CA LEU A 98 16.45 12.58 -8.30
C LEU A 98 15.88 13.21 -7.04
N LEU A 99 14.57 13.05 -6.84
CA LEU A 99 13.93 13.51 -5.62
C LEU A 99 14.17 12.50 -4.50
N THR A 100 14.71 12.99 -3.38
CA THR A 100 15.01 12.21 -2.18
C THR A 100 14.31 12.79 -0.95
N LYS A 101 14.39 12.08 0.18
CA LYS A 101 13.93 12.62 1.48
C LYS A 101 14.66 13.91 1.90
N ARG A 102 15.86 14.17 1.37
CA ARG A 102 16.67 15.38 1.61
C ARG A 102 16.45 16.47 0.55
N GLY A 103 15.50 16.27 -0.36
CA GLY A 103 15.28 17.12 -1.53
C GLY A 103 15.96 16.60 -2.79
N TRP A 104 16.18 17.49 -3.76
CA TRP A 104 16.77 17.17 -5.06
C TRP A 104 18.28 16.95 -4.96
N LEU A 105 18.74 15.73 -5.19
CA LEU A 105 20.17 15.38 -5.22
C LEU A 105 20.60 14.94 -6.62
N GLU A 106 21.78 15.38 -7.03
CA GLU A 106 22.44 14.83 -8.22
C GLU A 106 22.81 13.37 -7.95
N ALA A 107 22.74 12.55 -8.98
CA ALA A 107 22.90 11.10 -8.86
C ALA A 107 24.23 10.68 -8.23
N TYR A 108 25.31 11.42 -8.50
CA TYR A 108 26.63 11.12 -7.95
C TYR A 108 26.76 11.43 -6.45
N LEU A 109 25.83 12.21 -5.89
CA LEU A 109 25.78 12.57 -4.46
C LEU A 109 24.96 11.58 -3.63
N LEU A 110 24.26 10.63 -4.27
CA LEU A 110 23.44 9.64 -3.58
C LEU A 110 24.30 8.61 -2.86
N SER A 111 23.84 8.19 -1.68
CA SER A 111 24.38 7.05 -0.93
C SER A 111 23.32 5.97 -0.73
N LEU A 112 23.71 4.80 -0.18
CA LEU A 112 22.78 3.73 0.16
C LEU A 112 21.85 4.07 1.35
N ASP A 113 22.13 5.16 2.06
CA ASP A 113 21.29 5.66 3.16
C ASP A 113 20.20 6.62 2.68
N ASP A 114 20.29 7.09 1.42
CA ASP A 114 19.26 7.91 0.81
C ASP A 114 18.05 7.07 0.36
N TYR A 115 16.90 7.74 0.29
CA TYR A 115 15.64 7.17 -0.17
C TYR A 115 15.14 7.97 -1.36
N LEU A 116 14.74 7.27 -2.42
CA LEU A 116 14.13 7.87 -3.60
C LEU A 116 12.61 7.93 -3.46
N VAL A 117 11.97 8.86 -4.16
CA VAL A 117 10.50 8.87 -4.25
C VAL A 117 10.05 7.98 -5.41
N GLY A 118 9.45 6.84 -5.08
CA GLY A 118 8.70 5.99 -6.03
C GLY A 118 7.19 6.14 -5.82
N SER A 119 6.42 5.24 -6.43
CA SER A 119 4.97 5.14 -6.21
C SER A 119 4.48 3.70 -6.12
N TYR A 120 3.28 3.53 -5.57
CA TYR A 120 2.57 2.25 -5.56
C TYR A 120 1.07 2.50 -5.66
N MET A 121 0.36 1.53 -6.25
CA MET A 121 -1.09 1.56 -6.28
C MET A 121 -1.64 1.06 -4.95
N SER A 122 -2.50 1.85 -4.32
CA SER A 122 -3.08 1.56 -3.00
C SER A 122 -4.59 1.54 -3.05
N LEU A 123 -5.18 0.48 -2.51
CA LEU A 123 -6.62 0.32 -2.27
C LEU A 123 -7.12 1.38 -1.29
N GLN A 124 -8.22 2.04 -1.64
CA GLN A 124 -8.95 3.02 -0.81
C GLN A 124 -10.43 2.63 -0.69
N GLY A 125 -11.14 3.30 0.21
CA GLY A 125 -12.59 3.13 0.43
C GLY A 125 -12.92 2.04 1.45
N GLU A 126 -14.19 1.64 1.49
CA GLU A 126 -14.75 0.73 2.50
C GLU A 126 -14.05 -0.63 2.52
N MET A 127 -13.58 -1.09 1.35
CA MET A 127 -12.79 -2.32 1.25
C MET A 127 -11.49 -2.26 2.07
N LYS A 128 -10.84 -1.08 2.12
CA LYS A 128 -9.66 -0.88 2.95
C LYS A 128 -10.04 -0.96 4.42
N ASP A 129 -11.11 -0.29 4.84
CA ASP A 129 -11.56 -0.25 6.23
C ASP A 129 -11.87 -1.66 6.78
N ILE A 130 -12.48 -2.49 5.95
CA ILE A 130 -12.81 -3.89 6.29
C ILE A 130 -11.56 -4.76 6.41
N LEU A 131 -10.54 -4.53 5.59
CA LEU A 131 -9.27 -5.24 5.75
C LEU A 131 -8.63 -4.94 7.12
N TYR A 132 -8.76 -3.71 7.64
CA TYR A 132 -8.31 -3.38 9.00
C TYR A 132 -9.09 -4.13 10.09
N ALA A 133 -10.41 -4.25 9.93
CA ALA A 133 -11.23 -5.05 10.84
C ALA A 133 -10.86 -6.55 10.81
N ILE A 134 -10.74 -7.12 9.61
CA ILE A 134 -10.35 -8.53 9.41
C ILE A 134 -8.96 -8.80 9.98
N ALA A 135 -7.99 -7.92 9.74
CA ALA A 135 -6.63 -8.05 10.28
C ALA A 135 -6.56 -7.96 11.82
N THR A 136 -7.56 -7.32 12.42
CA THR A 136 -7.72 -7.27 13.87
C THR A 136 -8.35 -8.56 14.40
N GLY A 137 -9.31 -9.16 13.69
CA GLY A 137 -9.96 -10.40 14.10
C GLY A 137 -9.12 -11.67 13.87
N ASP A 138 -9.79 -12.73 13.45
CA ASP A 138 -9.26 -14.10 13.36
C ASP A 138 -8.50 -14.41 12.06
N SER A 139 -7.94 -13.39 11.42
CA SER A 139 -7.10 -13.57 10.23
C SER A 139 -5.60 -13.52 10.54
N HIS A 140 -4.79 -13.94 9.57
CA HIS A 140 -3.35 -13.84 9.65
C HIS A 140 -2.76 -13.11 8.45
N LEU A 141 -1.97 -12.06 8.71
CA LEU A 141 -1.17 -11.38 7.69
C LEU A 141 0.24 -11.96 7.64
N TYR A 142 0.51 -12.72 6.58
CA TYR A 142 1.77 -13.40 6.35
C TYR A 142 2.67 -12.62 5.40
N ALA A 143 3.84 -12.17 5.87
CA ALA A 143 4.89 -11.59 5.05
C ALA A 143 6.05 -12.57 4.96
N ASN A 144 6.47 -12.95 3.74
CA ASN A 144 7.60 -13.85 3.56
C ASN A 144 8.92 -13.06 3.64
N SER A 145 9.68 -13.27 4.71
CA SER A 145 10.95 -12.57 4.96
C SER A 145 12.02 -12.84 3.90
N LYS A 146 11.98 -14.00 3.23
CA LYS A 146 13.01 -14.40 2.25
C LYS A 146 12.72 -13.84 0.85
N ASN A 147 11.46 -13.77 0.44
CA ASN A 147 11.08 -13.45 -0.95
C ASN A 147 10.25 -12.16 -1.11
N SER A 148 9.77 -11.54 -0.02
CA SER A 148 8.72 -10.52 -0.11
C SER A 148 8.79 -9.43 0.97
N LYS A 149 9.96 -8.78 1.14
CA LYS A 149 10.16 -7.72 2.17
C LYS A 149 9.09 -6.62 2.17
N ASN A 150 8.52 -6.33 1.01
CA ASN A 150 7.56 -5.23 0.80
C ASN A 150 6.14 -5.70 0.47
N THR A 151 5.82 -6.98 0.65
CA THR A 151 4.46 -7.49 0.41
C THR A 151 4.04 -8.51 1.47
N ALA A 152 2.74 -8.63 1.69
CA ALA A 152 2.14 -9.63 2.57
C ALA A 152 0.91 -10.24 1.91
N SER A 153 0.48 -11.37 2.43
CA SER A 153 -0.72 -12.10 2.03
C SER A 153 -1.66 -12.22 3.24
N LEU A 154 -2.95 -12.18 2.98
CA LEU A 154 -4.00 -12.44 3.96
C LEU A 154 -4.31 -13.94 3.95
N ILE A 155 -4.38 -14.55 5.12
CA ILE A 155 -4.80 -15.94 5.30
C ILE A 155 -6.08 -15.93 6.13
N LEU A 156 -7.11 -16.56 5.59
CA LEU A 156 -8.40 -16.78 6.23
C LEU A 156 -8.56 -18.28 6.49
N ASN A 157 -8.82 -18.64 7.74
CA ASN A 157 -9.04 -20.01 8.15
C ASN A 157 -10.00 -20.04 9.34
N ASP A 158 -11.07 -20.81 9.22
CA ASP A 158 -11.97 -21.16 10.32
C ASP A 158 -12.60 -22.51 9.97
N SER A 159 -12.11 -23.57 10.61
CA SER A 159 -12.62 -24.93 10.38
C SER A 159 -14.00 -25.15 10.99
N LYS A 160 -14.44 -24.29 11.93
CA LYS A 160 -15.76 -24.38 12.55
C LYS A 160 -16.82 -23.65 11.73
N ASN A 161 -16.44 -22.57 11.03
CA ASN A 161 -17.36 -21.77 10.23
C ASN A 161 -16.85 -21.57 8.77
N PRO A 162 -16.78 -22.64 7.96
CA PRO A 162 -16.29 -22.54 6.58
C PRO A 162 -17.16 -21.61 5.71
N GLU A 163 -18.46 -21.52 5.96
CA GLU A 163 -19.38 -20.60 5.28
C GLU A 163 -19.01 -19.13 5.54
N TYR A 164 -18.53 -18.81 6.75
CA TYR A 164 -18.11 -17.46 7.10
C TYR A 164 -16.78 -17.08 6.42
N VAL A 165 -15.85 -18.04 6.30
CA VAL A 165 -14.63 -17.86 5.50
C VAL A 165 -14.99 -17.57 4.04
N LYS A 166 -15.91 -18.35 3.47
CA LYS A 166 -16.40 -18.14 2.11
C LYS A 166 -17.03 -16.74 1.95
N TRP A 167 -17.88 -16.32 2.88
CA TRP A 167 -18.46 -14.97 2.87
C TRP A 167 -17.39 -13.87 2.85
N LYS A 168 -16.32 -13.98 3.68
CA LYS A 168 -15.21 -13.02 3.64
C LYS A 168 -14.50 -13.01 2.28
N ILE A 169 -14.27 -14.19 1.69
CA ILE A 169 -13.63 -14.30 0.36
C ILE A 169 -14.51 -13.66 -0.70
N ASP A 170 -15.81 -13.93 -0.70
CA ASP A 170 -16.74 -13.37 -1.68
C ASP A 170 -16.75 -11.84 -1.63
N LYS A 171 -16.66 -11.24 -0.44
CA LYS A 171 -16.53 -9.77 -0.29
C LYS A 171 -15.18 -9.24 -0.77
N LEU A 172 -14.08 -9.96 -0.55
CA LEU A 172 -12.72 -9.50 -0.86
C LEU A 172 -12.24 -9.84 -2.28
N SER A 173 -12.91 -10.78 -2.98
CA SER A 173 -12.47 -11.31 -4.27
C SER A 173 -12.41 -10.26 -5.39
N ARG A 174 -13.13 -9.14 -5.22
CA ARG A 174 -13.09 -7.99 -6.13
C ARG A 174 -11.74 -7.26 -6.15
N VAL A 175 -10.92 -7.41 -5.11
CA VAL A 175 -9.63 -6.70 -4.97
C VAL A 175 -8.44 -7.63 -4.66
N LEU A 176 -8.70 -8.86 -4.24
CA LEU A 176 -7.68 -9.85 -3.89
C LEU A 176 -8.01 -11.20 -4.51
N THR A 177 -7.03 -11.81 -5.16
CA THR A 177 -7.12 -13.19 -5.63
C THR A 177 -6.78 -14.17 -4.51
N PHE A 178 -7.61 -15.19 -4.28
CA PHE A 178 -7.38 -16.22 -3.26
C PHE A 178 -7.10 -17.60 -3.88
N HIS A 179 -6.29 -18.40 -3.20
CA HIS A 179 -6.02 -19.80 -3.52
C HIS A 179 -5.95 -20.64 -2.24
N GLN A 180 -6.26 -21.94 -2.35
CA GLN A 180 -6.12 -22.86 -1.24
C GLN A 180 -4.64 -23.05 -0.86
N SER A 181 -4.36 -23.08 0.44
CA SER A 181 -3.04 -23.43 0.99
C SER A 181 -3.19 -24.36 2.18
N SER A 182 -2.08 -24.91 2.70
CA SER A 182 -2.06 -25.72 3.92
C SER A 182 -2.47 -24.96 5.19
N LEU A 183 -2.46 -23.62 5.16
CA LEU A 183 -2.81 -22.76 6.29
C LEU A 183 -4.25 -22.21 6.20
N GLY A 184 -5.00 -22.55 5.13
CA GLY A 184 -6.31 -21.99 4.82
C GLY A 184 -6.33 -21.29 3.46
N MET A 185 -7.32 -20.41 3.26
CA MET A 185 -7.47 -19.63 2.04
C MET A 185 -6.54 -18.43 2.06
N LYS A 186 -5.59 -18.40 1.12
CA LYS A 186 -4.49 -17.44 1.08
C LYS A 186 -4.64 -16.49 -0.10
N SER A 187 -4.52 -15.20 0.14
CA SER A 187 -4.51 -14.20 -0.93
C SER A 187 -3.18 -14.16 -1.67
N GLU A 188 -3.17 -13.52 -2.83
CA GLU A 188 -1.95 -13.01 -3.46
C GLU A 188 -1.20 -12.02 -2.54
N TYR A 189 0.08 -11.79 -2.83
CA TYR A 189 0.91 -10.88 -2.06
C TYR A 189 0.77 -9.44 -2.56
N THR A 190 0.39 -8.51 -1.69
CA THR A 190 0.25 -7.08 -2.05
C THR A 190 1.04 -6.17 -1.11
N HIS A 191 1.33 -4.94 -1.57
CA HIS A 191 1.97 -3.93 -0.72
C HIS A 191 1.02 -3.38 0.33
N ASP A 192 -0.27 -3.18 0.01
CA ASP A 192 -1.27 -2.70 0.96
C ASP A 192 -1.41 -3.64 2.16
N LEU A 193 -1.41 -4.96 1.95
CA LEU A 193 -1.44 -5.93 3.04
C LEU A 193 -0.17 -5.86 3.90
N LYS A 194 0.98 -5.48 3.33
CA LYS A 194 2.20 -5.26 4.11
C LYS A 194 2.11 -4.00 4.95
N LEU A 195 1.59 -2.90 4.40
CA LEU A 195 1.36 -1.66 5.15
C LEU A 195 0.38 -1.91 6.29
N LEU A 196 -0.75 -2.55 6.00
CA LEU A 196 -1.72 -2.98 7.01
C LEU A 196 -1.05 -3.80 8.11
N LYS A 197 -0.26 -4.84 7.74
CA LYS A 197 0.48 -5.65 8.70
C LYS A 197 1.37 -4.79 9.59
N ASP A 198 2.14 -3.88 8.99
CA ASP A 198 3.06 -3.02 9.73
C ASP A 198 2.29 -2.12 10.69
N GLU A 199 1.16 -1.55 10.27
CA GLU A 199 0.31 -0.68 11.09
C GLU A 199 -0.27 -1.41 12.30
N VAL A 200 -0.87 -2.59 12.11
CA VAL A 200 -1.42 -3.39 13.22
C VAL A 200 -0.31 -3.95 14.15
N SER A 201 0.93 -4.01 13.65
CA SER A 201 2.11 -4.43 14.41
C SER A 201 2.80 -3.30 15.19
N LYS A 202 2.53 -2.01 14.90
CA LYS A 202 3.26 -0.85 15.47
C LYS A 202 3.31 -0.84 17.00
N PHE A 203 2.25 -1.33 17.64
CA PHE A 203 2.10 -1.30 19.10
C PHE A 203 2.81 -2.45 19.83
N GLN A 204 3.59 -3.29 19.12
CA GLN A 204 4.41 -4.38 19.68
C GLN A 204 3.66 -5.27 20.69
N ILE A 205 2.42 -5.62 20.36
CA ILE A 205 1.61 -6.50 21.19
C ILE A 205 1.90 -7.98 20.88
N ALA A 206 1.56 -8.89 21.79
CA ALA A 206 1.88 -10.33 21.73
C ALA A 206 1.41 -11.12 20.47
N SER A 207 0.71 -10.49 19.52
CA SER A 207 0.42 -11.08 18.19
C SER A 207 0.40 -10.07 17.05
N SER A 208 0.85 -8.84 17.28
CA SER A 208 0.92 -7.79 16.26
C SER A 208 -0.41 -7.51 15.52
N ARG A 209 -1.55 -7.69 16.18
CA ARG A 209 -2.93 -7.44 15.70
C ARG A 209 -3.63 -6.38 16.56
N SER A 210 -3.01 -5.20 16.68
CA SER A 210 -3.59 -4.11 17.47
C SER A 210 -4.92 -3.68 16.85
N PRO A 211 -6.00 -3.51 17.64
CA PRO A 211 -7.26 -2.96 17.13
C PRO A 211 -7.17 -1.46 16.85
N LEU A 212 -6.16 -0.75 17.38
CA LEU A 212 -6.11 0.71 17.33
C LEU A 212 -6.09 1.29 15.90
N PRO A 213 -5.31 0.77 14.92
CA PRO A 213 -5.39 1.30 13.56
C PRO A 213 -6.79 1.20 12.95
N PHE A 214 -7.51 0.11 13.24
CA PHE A 214 -8.92 -0.01 12.85
C PHE A 214 -9.76 1.05 13.57
N LEU A 215 -9.71 1.09 14.91
CA LEU A 215 -10.59 1.94 15.70
C LEU A 215 -10.33 3.45 15.48
N GLU A 216 -9.07 3.87 15.32
CA GLU A 216 -8.75 5.29 15.22
C GLU A 216 -9.01 5.89 13.84
N GLN A 217 -8.85 5.10 12.77
CA GLN A 217 -8.75 5.62 11.40
C GLN A 217 -9.73 4.97 10.42
N HIS A 218 -10.19 3.75 10.71
CA HIS A 218 -10.91 2.90 9.78
C HIS A 218 -12.22 2.35 10.36
N PHE A 219 -12.70 2.93 11.47
CA PHE A 219 -13.88 2.43 12.16
C PHE A 219 -15.11 2.53 11.26
N SER A 220 -15.81 1.41 11.11
CA SER A 220 -17.09 1.31 10.40
C SER A 220 -17.99 0.31 11.12
N LEU A 221 -19.32 0.44 10.95
CA LEU A 221 -20.28 -0.49 11.54
C LEU A 221 -20.10 -1.92 10.99
N LEU A 222 -19.76 -2.06 9.71
CA LEU A 222 -19.42 -3.35 9.12
C LEU A 222 -18.11 -3.92 9.69
N GLY A 223 -17.09 -3.09 9.91
CA GLY A 223 -15.88 -3.53 10.60
C GLY A 223 -16.16 -3.97 12.04
N LEU A 224 -17.04 -3.27 12.76
CA LEU A 224 -17.51 -3.68 14.09
C LEU A 224 -18.27 -5.01 14.04
N ALA A 225 -19.11 -5.22 13.02
CA ALA A 225 -19.79 -6.49 12.81
C ALA A 225 -18.79 -7.65 12.69
N ILE A 226 -17.73 -7.45 11.89
CA ILE A 226 -16.65 -8.45 11.72
C ILE A 226 -15.93 -8.73 13.03
N LEU A 227 -15.61 -7.70 13.83
CA LEU A 227 -15.01 -7.92 15.16
C LEU A 227 -15.92 -8.74 16.09
N ILE A 228 -17.22 -8.48 16.10
CA ILE A 228 -18.18 -9.25 16.90
C ILE A 228 -18.29 -10.70 16.40
N MET A 229 -18.31 -10.90 15.08
CA MET A 229 -18.38 -12.22 14.48
C MET A 229 -17.11 -13.05 14.75
N ASP A 230 -15.94 -12.44 14.68
CA ASP A 230 -14.64 -13.09 14.96
C ASP A 230 -14.46 -13.30 16.47
N ASP A 231 -14.24 -12.22 17.22
CA ASP A 231 -13.76 -12.25 18.61
C ASP A 231 -14.87 -12.01 19.65
N GLY A 232 -16.12 -11.75 19.23
CA GLY A 232 -17.24 -11.40 20.10
C GLY A 232 -18.03 -12.60 20.63
N HIS A 233 -18.56 -12.48 21.85
CA HIS A 233 -19.46 -13.46 22.45
C HIS A 233 -20.66 -12.73 23.08
N LEU A 234 -21.88 -13.11 22.71
CA LEU A 234 -23.09 -12.64 23.38
C LEU A 234 -23.41 -13.58 24.54
N ASP A 235 -23.33 -13.09 25.76
CA ASP A 235 -23.67 -13.88 26.93
C ASP A 235 -25.19 -14.03 27.12
N LYS A 236 -25.59 -14.95 28.01
CA LYS A 236 -27.00 -15.21 28.33
C LYS A 236 -27.72 -14.01 28.94
N GLN A 237 -26.97 -13.05 29.48
CA GLN A 237 -27.50 -11.84 30.10
C GLN A 237 -27.73 -10.71 29.08
N GLY A 238 -27.36 -10.91 27.82
CA GLY A 238 -27.51 -9.96 26.73
C GLY A 238 -26.36 -8.96 26.61
N SER A 239 -25.18 -9.30 27.15
CA SER A 239 -23.96 -8.48 27.07
C SER A 239 -22.97 -9.08 26.08
N TYR A 240 -22.41 -8.24 25.21
CA TYR A 240 -21.28 -8.62 24.39
C TYR A 240 -19.99 -8.60 25.20
N ILE A 241 -19.20 -9.65 25.04
CA ILE A 241 -17.81 -9.76 25.51
C ILE A 241 -16.94 -9.85 24.27
N LEU A 242 -16.09 -8.85 24.04
CA LEU A 242 -15.14 -8.83 22.94
C LEU A 242 -13.76 -9.19 23.48
N SER A 243 -13.22 -10.33 23.06
CA SER A 243 -11.94 -10.82 23.56
C SER A 243 -10.78 -10.16 22.82
N PHE A 244 -9.90 -9.52 23.56
CA PHE A 244 -8.59 -9.10 23.08
C PHE A 244 -7.51 -9.71 23.96
N GLY A 245 -7.58 -11.01 24.28
CA GLY A 245 -6.66 -11.65 25.24
C GLY A 245 -5.16 -11.40 24.96
N ARG A 246 -4.81 -11.19 23.69
CA ARG A 246 -3.48 -10.72 23.23
C ARG A 246 -3.02 -9.37 23.82
N LEU A 247 -3.93 -8.57 24.35
CA LEU A 247 -3.72 -7.27 25.00
C LEU A 247 -3.69 -7.36 26.53
N ALA A 248 -3.84 -8.55 27.14
CA ALA A 248 -3.88 -8.69 28.60
C ALA A 248 -2.64 -8.08 29.30
N LYS A 249 -1.46 -8.18 28.66
CA LYS A 249 -0.20 -7.58 29.12
C LYS A 249 0.03 -6.14 28.63
N HIS A 250 -0.85 -5.61 27.78
CA HIS A 250 -0.74 -4.30 27.13
C HIS A 250 -1.91 -3.41 27.52
N LYS A 251 -2.07 -3.17 28.84
CA LYS A 251 -3.21 -2.44 29.42
C LYS A 251 -3.42 -1.04 28.85
N GLY A 252 -2.36 -0.35 28.41
CA GLY A 252 -2.48 0.96 27.74
C GLY A 252 -3.27 0.88 26.44
N VAL A 253 -2.94 -0.10 25.58
CA VAL A 253 -3.64 -0.33 24.30
C VAL A 253 -5.10 -0.73 24.57
N LEU A 254 -5.33 -1.61 25.56
CA LEU A 254 -6.69 -2.01 25.96
C LEU A 254 -7.50 -0.83 26.52
N GLY A 255 -6.87 0.04 27.31
CA GLY A 255 -7.48 1.26 27.84
C GLY A 255 -7.92 2.22 26.74
N ILE A 256 -7.06 2.46 25.75
CA ILE A 256 -7.40 3.29 24.58
C ILE A 256 -8.53 2.64 23.77
N THR A 257 -8.47 1.32 23.58
CA THR A 257 -9.53 0.54 22.90
C THR A 257 -10.88 0.73 23.61
N SER A 258 -10.92 0.56 24.94
CA SER A 258 -12.12 0.77 25.76
C SER A 258 -12.62 2.21 25.67
N TRP A 259 -11.72 3.19 25.77
CA TRP A 259 -12.05 4.60 25.67
C TRP A 259 -12.66 4.98 24.31
N LEU A 260 -12.11 4.47 23.20
CA LEU A 260 -12.65 4.72 21.86
C LEU A 260 -14.09 4.20 21.72
N PHE A 261 -14.35 2.98 22.19
CA PHE A 261 -15.71 2.44 22.21
C PHE A 261 -16.67 3.27 23.08
N ASN A 262 -16.23 3.67 24.28
CA ASN A 262 -17.03 4.54 25.15
C ASN A 262 -17.33 5.89 24.47
N LYS A 263 -16.35 6.49 23.77
CA LYS A 263 -16.50 7.74 23.03
C LYS A 263 -17.57 7.65 21.92
N TRP A 264 -17.77 6.48 21.31
CA TRP A 264 -18.84 6.25 20.33
C TRP A 264 -20.17 5.81 20.95
N GLY A 265 -20.28 5.84 22.28
CA GLY A 265 -21.49 5.45 23.01
C GLY A 265 -21.69 3.94 23.10
N TYR A 266 -20.61 3.16 22.99
CA TYR A 266 -20.61 1.73 23.29
C TYR A 266 -19.99 1.50 24.67
N GLU A 267 -20.78 1.84 25.68
CA GLU A 267 -20.36 1.77 27.08
C GLU A 267 -19.88 0.37 27.45
N ASN A 268 -18.69 0.29 28.02
CA ASN A 268 -18.03 -0.97 28.34
C ASN A 268 -17.12 -0.88 29.56
N SER A 269 -16.78 -2.04 30.11
CA SER A 269 -15.76 -2.21 31.13
C SER A 269 -14.68 -3.20 30.69
N MET A 270 -13.45 -2.98 31.14
CA MET A 270 -12.32 -3.86 30.87
C MET A 270 -12.22 -4.94 31.95
N ASN A 271 -11.90 -6.17 31.56
CA ASN A 271 -11.49 -7.21 32.50
C ASN A 271 -9.95 -7.38 32.52
N LYS A 272 -9.43 -8.09 33.53
CA LYS A 272 -7.99 -8.35 33.70
C LYS A 272 -7.42 -9.29 32.64
N GLU A 273 -8.27 -10.08 31.99
CA GLU A 273 -7.91 -11.08 30.97
C GLU A 273 -7.78 -10.48 29.56
N GLY A 274 -7.96 -9.17 29.41
CA GLY A 274 -7.83 -8.49 28.13
C GLY A 274 -9.11 -8.52 27.29
N SER A 275 -10.28 -8.51 27.90
CA SER A 275 -11.56 -8.43 27.19
C SER A 275 -12.34 -7.17 27.57
N LEU A 276 -13.20 -6.74 26.67
CA LEU A 276 -14.18 -5.67 26.91
C LEU A 276 -15.57 -6.29 27.09
N ARG A 277 -16.23 -5.98 28.19
CA ARG A 277 -17.63 -6.32 28.43
C ARG A 277 -18.47 -5.08 28.19
N PHE A 278 -19.31 -5.12 27.16
CA PHE A 278 -20.26 -4.05 26.87
C PHE A 278 -21.49 -4.17 27.79
N TYR A 279 -21.99 -3.04 28.28
CA TYR A 279 -23.24 -3.03 29.04
C TYR A 279 -24.42 -3.44 28.16
N LYS A 280 -25.50 -3.94 28.77
CA LYS A 280 -26.65 -4.49 28.02
C LYS A 280 -27.21 -3.50 27.00
N LYS A 281 -27.37 -2.23 27.41
CA LYS A 281 -27.85 -1.15 26.52
C LYS A 281 -26.91 -0.94 25.32
N ALA A 282 -25.60 -0.87 25.58
CA ALA A 282 -24.59 -0.76 24.53
C ALA A 282 -24.57 -2.01 23.63
N SER A 283 -24.68 -3.21 24.20
CA SER A 283 -24.71 -4.48 23.46
C SER A 283 -25.92 -4.56 22.54
N ARG A 284 -27.09 -4.14 23.04
CA ARG A 284 -28.31 -4.04 22.25
C ARG A 284 -28.17 -3.03 21.11
N LYS A 285 -27.57 -1.87 21.38
CA LYS A 285 -27.25 -0.85 20.36
C LYS A 285 -26.33 -1.42 19.28
N ILE A 286 -25.21 -2.05 19.66
CA ILE A 286 -24.28 -2.71 18.74
C ILE A 286 -25.04 -3.70 17.86
N ALA A 287 -25.79 -4.63 18.48
CA ALA A 287 -26.54 -5.65 17.75
C ALA A 287 -27.51 -5.03 16.73
N ALA A 288 -28.25 -3.98 17.12
CA ALA A 288 -29.20 -3.31 16.25
C ALA A 288 -28.50 -2.62 15.05
N GLU A 289 -27.34 -2.02 15.27
CA GLU A 289 -26.56 -1.34 14.23
C GLU A 289 -25.86 -2.32 13.27
N ILE A 290 -25.41 -3.47 13.76
CA ILE A 290 -24.67 -4.44 12.93
C ILE A 290 -25.54 -5.52 12.28
N CYS A 291 -26.80 -5.70 12.71
CA CYS A 291 -27.61 -6.86 12.31
C CYS A 291 -27.79 -7.04 10.79
N TYR A 292 -27.73 -5.94 10.03
CA TYR A 292 -27.82 -5.97 8.57
C TYR A 292 -26.56 -6.51 7.87
N PHE A 293 -25.44 -6.63 8.59
CA PHE A 293 -24.15 -7.09 8.07
C PHE A 293 -23.80 -8.54 8.45
N VAL A 294 -24.52 -9.14 9.40
CA VAL A 294 -24.21 -10.48 9.92
C VAL A 294 -24.86 -11.54 9.03
N PRO A 295 -24.10 -12.35 8.27
CA PRO A 295 -24.65 -13.39 7.40
C PRO A 295 -25.31 -14.50 8.23
N LYS A 296 -26.17 -15.28 7.58
CA LYS A 296 -26.96 -16.36 8.20
C LYS A 296 -26.10 -17.32 9.03
N CYS A 297 -24.91 -17.71 8.55
CA CYS A 297 -24.01 -18.61 9.26
C CYS A 297 -23.46 -18.04 10.58
N MET A 298 -23.55 -16.73 10.81
CA MET A 298 -23.06 -16.03 12.01
C MET A 298 -24.18 -15.41 12.86
N GLU A 299 -25.46 -15.61 12.51
CA GLU A 299 -26.58 -14.96 13.20
C GLU A 299 -26.73 -15.39 14.67
N TYR A 300 -26.14 -16.52 15.06
CA TYR A 300 -26.06 -16.97 16.45
C TYR A 300 -25.32 -15.98 17.36
N LYS A 301 -24.52 -15.06 16.78
CA LYS A 301 -23.86 -13.95 17.49
C LYS A 301 -24.82 -12.80 17.81
N LEU A 302 -26.04 -12.80 17.29
CA LEU A 302 -27.06 -11.78 17.53
C LEU A 302 -28.12 -12.26 18.53
N PRO A 303 -28.77 -11.33 19.26
CA PRO A 303 -30.04 -11.59 19.93
C PRO A 303 -31.09 -12.14 18.94
N GLU A 304 -31.94 -13.04 19.40
CA GLU A 304 -32.89 -13.78 18.55
C GLU A 304 -33.79 -12.87 17.72
N ASP A 305 -34.28 -11.78 18.29
CA ASP A 305 -35.17 -10.82 17.65
C ASP A 305 -34.47 -9.88 16.64
N LEU A 306 -33.14 -10.00 16.50
CA LEU A 306 -32.33 -9.28 15.51
C LEU A 306 -31.71 -10.21 14.45
N ARG A 307 -31.98 -11.52 14.50
CA ARG A 307 -31.55 -12.49 13.47
C ARG A 307 -32.34 -12.33 12.17
N ASN A 308 -31.87 -12.98 11.10
CA ASN A 308 -32.48 -12.91 9.77
C ASN A 308 -32.64 -11.49 9.18
N LYS A 309 -31.81 -10.52 9.60
CA LYS A 309 -31.84 -9.14 9.10
C LYS A 309 -30.77 -8.82 8.06
N TYR A 310 -29.91 -9.78 7.72
CA TYR A 310 -28.83 -9.60 6.75
C TYR A 310 -29.34 -8.97 5.44
N LYS A 311 -28.62 -7.97 4.94
CA LYS A 311 -28.85 -7.37 3.63
C LYS A 311 -27.58 -7.53 2.81
N GLU A 312 -27.72 -7.97 1.57
CA GLU A 312 -26.59 -7.99 0.64
C GLU A 312 -26.15 -6.56 0.33
N PHE A 313 -24.84 -6.36 0.24
CA PHE A 313 -24.23 -5.05 0.02
C PHE A 313 -22.94 -5.19 -0.78
N ASP A 314 -22.63 -4.12 -1.51
CA ASP A 314 -21.36 -3.93 -2.19
C ASP A 314 -20.45 -2.99 -1.39
N LEU A 315 -19.16 -3.20 -1.55
CA LEU A 315 -18.13 -2.36 -0.96
C LEU A 315 -17.59 -1.40 -1.99
N ASN A 316 -17.64 -0.11 -1.69
CA ASN A 316 -17.03 0.89 -2.53
C ASN A 316 -15.50 0.83 -2.37
N PHE A 317 -14.79 0.87 -3.48
CA PHE A 317 -13.34 0.96 -3.48
C PHE A 317 -12.82 1.69 -4.71
N SER A 318 -11.61 2.21 -4.58
CA SER A 318 -10.83 2.72 -5.69
C SER A 318 -9.36 2.41 -5.48
N PHE A 319 -8.60 2.47 -6.57
CA PHE A 319 -7.15 2.37 -6.51
C PHE A 319 -6.56 3.75 -6.74
N LYS A 320 -5.72 4.20 -5.79
CA LYS A 320 -5.03 5.48 -5.87
C LYS A 320 -3.53 5.27 -5.91
N LEU A 321 -2.85 5.93 -6.85
CA LEU A 321 -1.41 5.94 -6.90
C LEU A 321 -0.86 6.88 -5.82
N LEU A 322 -0.07 6.35 -4.90
CA LEU A 322 0.49 7.10 -3.78
C LEU A 322 2.02 7.13 -3.86
N PRO A 323 2.67 8.23 -3.46
CA PRO A 323 4.12 8.28 -3.40
C PRO A 323 4.64 7.48 -2.20
N LYS A 324 5.88 6.99 -2.30
CA LYS A 324 6.55 6.33 -1.19
C LYS A 324 8.07 6.49 -1.31
N TYR A 325 8.71 6.74 -0.17
CA TYR A 325 10.16 6.66 -0.06
C TYR A 325 10.62 5.20 -0.13
N ILE A 326 11.44 4.88 -1.13
CA ILE A 326 12.02 3.56 -1.38
C ILE A 326 13.53 3.58 -1.15
N LYS A 327 14.05 2.56 -0.47
CA LYS A 327 15.46 2.47 -0.11
C LYS A 327 16.32 2.14 -1.33
N ILE A 328 17.46 2.81 -1.47
CA ILE A 328 18.46 2.46 -2.48
C ILE A 328 19.17 1.16 -2.06
N LYS A 329 19.27 0.23 -3.01
CA LYS A 329 19.92 -1.08 -2.84
C LYS A 329 21.29 -1.15 -3.50
N LEU A 330 21.48 -0.41 -4.60
CA LEU A 330 22.70 -0.46 -5.38
C LEU A 330 22.89 0.86 -6.11
N ILE A 331 24.13 1.33 -6.11
CA ILE A 331 24.61 2.40 -6.98
C ILE A 331 25.87 1.86 -7.66
N ARG A 332 25.91 1.91 -8.99
CA ARG A 332 27.08 1.49 -9.76
C ARG A 332 27.20 2.26 -11.06
N ILE A 333 28.39 2.28 -11.62
CA ILE A 333 28.58 2.64 -13.03
C ILE A 333 27.80 1.63 -13.89
N ALA A 334 27.11 2.11 -14.93
CA ALA A 334 26.31 1.26 -15.81
C ALA A 334 27.14 0.16 -16.48
N SER A 335 26.53 -0.97 -16.84
CA SER A 335 27.22 -2.15 -17.41
C SER A 335 27.67 -1.96 -18.87
N ASP A 336 28.63 -2.75 -19.35
CA ASP A 336 29.10 -2.70 -20.75
C ASP A 336 28.00 -3.03 -21.76
N ARG A 337 27.04 -3.88 -21.37
CA ARG A 337 25.85 -4.16 -22.18
C ARG A 337 25.00 -2.92 -22.45
N GLN A 338 24.95 -1.97 -21.52
CA GLN A 338 24.23 -0.70 -21.70
C GLN A 338 25.02 0.24 -22.63
N MET A 339 26.35 0.16 -22.61
CA MET A 339 27.25 0.94 -23.49
C MET A 339 27.25 0.49 -24.95
N ASN A 340 27.09 -0.82 -25.20
CA ASN A 340 27.14 -1.39 -26.54
C ASN A 340 25.85 -1.19 -27.33
N LYS A 341 24.73 -0.88 -26.66
CA LYS A 341 23.41 -0.78 -27.33
C LYS A 341 22.91 0.65 -27.50
N MET A 342 23.08 1.55 -26.51
CA MET A 342 22.51 2.90 -26.59
C MET A 342 23.28 3.93 -25.75
N ARG A 343 23.74 5.00 -26.42
CA ARG A 343 24.51 6.10 -25.81
C ARG A 343 23.74 7.41 -25.67
N GLY A 344 22.51 7.49 -26.17
CA GLY A 344 21.71 8.71 -26.19
C GLY A 344 21.27 9.16 -24.79
N LYS A 345 21.30 10.47 -24.57
CA LYS A 345 20.82 11.18 -23.38
C LYS A 345 19.48 11.83 -23.73
N TYR A 346 18.45 11.52 -22.96
CA TYR A 346 17.11 12.03 -23.24
C TYR A 346 16.51 12.70 -22.01
N SER A 347 15.66 13.68 -22.24
CA SER A 347 14.86 14.31 -21.18
C SER A 347 13.57 14.88 -21.76
N LEU A 348 12.60 15.10 -20.87
CA LEU A 348 11.29 15.66 -21.18
C LEU A 348 11.10 16.94 -20.38
N GLN A 349 10.26 17.83 -20.88
CA GLN A 349 9.72 18.96 -20.12
C GLN A 349 8.22 18.74 -19.94
N ILE A 350 7.73 18.98 -18.73
CA ILE A 350 6.36 18.63 -18.35
C ILE A 350 5.56 19.89 -18.02
N GLU A 351 4.31 19.92 -18.46
CA GLU A 351 3.42 21.04 -18.24
C GLU A 351 3.20 21.29 -16.74
N ARG A 352 3.54 22.51 -16.28
CA ARG A 352 3.29 22.98 -14.90
C ARG A 352 3.85 22.04 -13.82
N SER A 353 4.86 21.25 -14.17
CA SER A 353 5.64 20.40 -13.27
C SER A 353 7.11 20.58 -13.60
N ARG A 354 8.00 20.27 -12.65
CA ARG A 354 9.46 20.26 -12.87
C ARG A 354 10.06 18.87 -12.67
N ASN A 355 9.23 17.85 -12.82
CA ASN A 355 9.60 16.47 -12.58
C ASN A 355 8.66 15.50 -13.29
N TYR A 356 9.11 14.26 -13.46
CA TYR A 356 8.30 13.12 -13.89
C TYR A 356 8.84 11.80 -13.32
N MET A 357 8.03 10.75 -13.40
CA MET A 357 8.40 9.41 -12.99
C MET A 357 8.93 8.58 -14.17
N VAL A 358 10.06 7.91 -13.95
CA VAL A 358 10.71 7.09 -14.98
C VAL A 358 11.50 5.95 -14.33
N GLY A 359 11.62 4.81 -15.03
CA GLY A 359 12.31 3.64 -14.51
C GLY A 359 12.16 2.41 -15.40
N ASN A 360 11.75 1.28 -14.80
CA ASN A 360 11.59 -0.02 -15.44
C ASN A 360 10.20 -0.61 -15.17
N HIS A 361 9.61 -1.25 -16.17
CA HIS A 361 8.27 -1.83 -16.13
C HIS A 361 7.21 -0.82 -15.66
N SER A 362 6.35 -1.17 -14.69
CA SER A 362 5.37 -0.23 -14.09
C SER A 362 5.96 0.70 -13.03
N LYS A 363 7.25 0.56 -12.70
CA LYS A 363 7.86 1.21 -11.55
C LYS A 363 8.83 2.29 -12.00
N GLY A 364 8.89 3.37 -11.22
CA GLY A 364 9.82 4.45 -11.48
C GLY A 364 10.13 5.25 -10.23
N VAL A 365 11.05 6.18 -10.42
CA VAL A 365 11.41 7.19 -9.44
C VAL A 365 11.21 8.58 -10.02
N ILE A 366 11.00 9.55 -9.15
CA ILE A 366 10.85 10.94 -9.54
C ILE A 366 12.21 11.54 -9.88
N VAL A 367 12.33 12.03 -11.11
CA VAL A 367 13.51 12.72 -11.64
C VAL A 367 13.16 14.13 -12.04
N LYS A 368 14.18 15.01 -12.07
CA LYS A 368 14.01 16.38 -12.52
C LYS A 368 13.77 16.40 -14.04
N ASP A 369 12.87 17.27 -14.48
CA ASP A 369 12.68 17.52 -15.90
C ASP A 369 13.81 18.39 -16.48
N SER A 370 13.71 18.75 -17.76
CA SER A 370 14.75 19.55 -18.43
C SER A 370 14.86 21.00 -17.97
N ASN A 371 13.99 21.48 -17.07
CA ASN A 371 13.91 22.88 -16.62
C ASN A 371 14.57 23.18 -15.26
#